data_AF-A0A849Q311-F1
#
_entry.id   AF-A0A849Q311-F1
#
_cell.length_a   1.000
_cell.length_b   1.000
_cell.length_c   1.000
_cell.angle_alpha   90.00
_cell.angle_beta   90.00
_cell.angle_gamma   90.00
#
_symmetry.space_group_name_H-M   'P 1'
#
loop_
_entity.id
_entity.type
_entity.pdbx_description
1 polymer ?
#
loop_
_entity_poly.entity_id
_entity_poly.type
_entity_poly.pdbx_seq_one_letter_code
_entity_poly.pdbx_strand_id
1 'polypeptide(L)'
;MVFKNIMCPVCGASCDDIQVELGDNEITVKNACKMGNAKFQEVVSTHRLKDPLVKKNGKLEKAAWDEALTKAAEMLVNAKRPLFFLGSETSCEAQEVGLHIAEYLGGIADSNATICHGPTVMGIQESGCPGATAGQTKNRADVNIYWGTNPLASMPRHMSKYAVFPRGYWSKRGRFDR
;
A
#
# COMPACT_ATOMS: atom_id res chain seq x y z
N MET A 1 18.86 15.37 6.71
CA MET A 1 18.65 15.63 5.26
C MET A 1 17.16 15.80 5.00
N VAL A 2 16.74 16.70 4.11
CA VAL A 2 15.31 16.93 3.79
C VAL A 2 14.99 16.39 2.40
N PHE A 3 13.99 15.51 2.33
CA PHE A 3 13.46 14.96 1.09
C PHE A 3 12.02 15.45 0.90
N LYS A 4 11.66 15.79 -0.34
CA LYS A 4 10.33 16.32 -0.70
C LYS A 4 9.70 15.47 -1.79
N ASN A 5 8.40 15.63 -1.96
CA ASN A 5 7.59 14.92 -2.97
C ASN A 5 7.70 13.39 -2.84
N ILE A 6 7.79 12.91 -1.60
CA ILE A 6 7.80 11.47 -1.32
C ILE A 6 6.38 10.94 -1.48
N MET A 7 6.26 9.78 -2.11
CA MET A 7 5.03 9.00 -2.17
C MET A 7 4.77 8.31 -0.84
N CYS A 8 3.60 8.53 -0.25
CA CYS A 8 3.14 7.85 0.96
C CYS A 8 2.75 6.39 0.65
N PRO A 9 3.37 5.37 1.28
CA PRO A 9 3.17 3.96 0.93
C PRO A 9 2.08 3.25 1.75
N VAL A 10 1.03 3.95 2.18
CA VAL A 10 0.10 3.43 3.21
C VAL A 10 -1.28 3.04 2.67
N CYS A 11 -1.94 3.92 1.93
CA CYS A 11 -3.30 3.70 1.43
C CYS A 11 -3.38 4.09 -0.04
N GLY A 12 -4.49 3.74 -0.70
CA GLY A 12 -4.69 4.01 -2.13
C GLY A 12 -4.72 5.48 -2.55
N ALA A 13 -4.66 6.44 -1.60
CA ALA A 13 -4.58 7.86 -1.93
C ALA A 13 -3.20 8.27 -2.45
N SER A 14 -2.16 7.47 -2.18
CA SER A 14 -0.81 7.67 -2.73
C SER A 14 -0.36 9.13 -2.68
N CYS A 15 -0.44 9.76 -1.51
CA CYS A 15 -0.09 11.17 -1.37
C CYS A 15 1.37 11.40 -1.78
N ASP A 16 1.59 12.29 -2.73
CA ASP A 16 2.85 12.57 -3.42
C ASP A 16 3.56 13.85 -2.94
N ASP A 17 3.05 14.47 -1.88
CA ASP A 17 3.51 15.75 -1.33
C ASP A 17 4.14 15.60 0.06
N ILE A 18 4.56 14.38 0.42
CA ILE A 18 5.16 14.11 1.73
C ILE A 18 6.57 14.70 1.75
N GLN A 19 6.90 15.36 2.86
CA GLN A 19 8.26 15.80 3.17
C GLN A 19 8.77 15.00 4.36
N VAL A 20 9.97 14.45 4.22
CA VAL A 20 10.64 13.65 5.24
C VAL A 20 11.98 14.29 5.57
N GLU A 21 12.19 14.58 6.85
CA GLU A 21 13.46 15.04 7.39
C GLU A 21 14.09 13.88 8.16
N LEU A 22 15.20 13.37 7.63
CA LEU A 22 15.92 12.23 8.18
C LEU A 22 17.11 12.72 9.01
N GLY A 23 17.12 12.36 10.30
CA GLY A 23 18.27 12.40 11.20
C GLY A 23 18.81 10.98 11.47
N ASP A 24 19.74 10.84 12.41
CA ASP A 24 20.44 9.57 12.66
C ASP A 24 19.50 8.46 13.18
N ASN A 25 18.56 8.81 14.07
CA ASN A 25 17.56 7.89 14.63
C ASN A 25 16.17 8.55 14.75
N GLU A 26 15.96 9.68 14.08
CA GLU A 26 14.71 10.43 14.13
C GLU A 26 14.23 10.74 12.71
N ILE A 27 12.93 10.62 12.52
CA ILE A 27 12.26 10.98 11.28
C ILE A 27 11.15 11.98 11.59
N THR A 28 11.25 13.18 11.01
CA THR A 28 10.14 14.15 11.03
C THR A 28 9.41 14.09 9.70
N VAL A 29 8.09 13.84 9.72
CA VAL A 29 7.25 13.75 8.53
C VAL A 29 6.25 14.90 8.49
N LYS A 30 6.21 15.61 7.36
CA LYS A 30 5.26 16.70 7.10
C LYS A 30 4.28 16.28 6.01
N ASN A 31 3.09 16.87 6.03
CA ASN A 31 1.96 16.59 5.13
C ASN A 31 1.36 15.18 5.21
N ALA A 32 1.93 14.24 5.98
CA ALA A 32 1.33 12.93 6.18
C ALA A 32 0.14 12.99 7.15
N CYS A 33 -0.85 12.10 6.96
CA CYS A 33 -1.85 11.85 8.01
C CYS A 33 -1.25 10.99 9.13
N LYS A 34 -2.03 10.73 10.19
CA LYS A 34 -1.61 9.88 11.32
C LYS A 34 -1.06 8.52 10.87
N MET A 35 -1.75 7.85 9.93
CA MET A 35 -1.31 6.54 9.40
C MET A 35 -0.02 6.66 8.57
N GLY A 36 0.06 7.67 7.71
CA GLY A 36 1.26 7.96 6.91
C GLY A 36 2.47 8.22 7.79
N ASN A 37 2.35 9.11 8.78
CA ASN A 37 3.43 9.41 9.71
C ASN A 37 3.90 8.15 10.46
N ALA A 38 2.96 7.35 10.99
CA ALA A 38 3.30 6.12 11.70
C ALA A 38 4.12 5.15 10.83
N LYS A 39 3.78 4.96 9.55
CA LYS A 39 4.52 4.06 8.66
C LYS A 39 5.97 4.51 8.43
N PHE A 40 6.22 5.82 8.32
CA PHE A 40 7.60 6.33 8.20
C PHE A 40 8.40 6.13 9.49
N GLN A 41 7.76 6.18 10.66
CA GLN A 41 8.46 5.90 11.94
C GLN A 41 8.93 4.44 12.03
N GLU A 42 8.32 3.49 11.31
CA GLU A 42 8.79 2.10 11.26
C GLU A 42 10.19 1.92 10.65
N VAL A 43 10.72 2.94 9.98
CA VAL A 43 12.10 2.91 9.47
C VAL A 43 13.12 2.92 10.62
N VAL A 44 12.84 3.65 11.70
CA VAL A 44 13.68 3.75 12.90
C VAL A 44 13.14 2.94 14.08
N SER A 45 12.07 2.19 13.88
CA SER A 45 11.42 1.35 14.90
C SER A 45 12.35 0.23 15.39
N THR A 46 12.30 -0.02 16.70
CA THR A 46 13.02 -1.13 17.34
C THR A 46 12.47 -2.50 16.93
N HIS A 47 11.25 -2.56 16.40
CA HIS A 47 10.62 -3.78 15.88
C HIS A 47 11.03 -4.11 14.43
N ARG A 48 11.80 -3.24 13.77
CA ARG A 48 12.23 -3.46 12.38
C ARG A 48 13.12 -4.70 12.29
N LEU A 49 12.71 -5.65 11.45
CA LEU A 49 13.53 -6.83 11.10
C LEU A 49 14.78 -6.36 10.33
N LYS A 50 15.96 -6.66 10.88
CA LYS A 50 17.27 -6.33 10.29
C LYS A 50 18.01 -7.55 9.74
N ASP A 51 17.68 -8.73 10.26
CA ASP A 51 18.31 -10.00 9.92
C ASP A 51 17.22 -11.02 9.56
N PRO A 52 17.49 -11.94 8.62
CA PRO A 52 16.65 -13.12 8.44
C PRO A 52 16.55 -13.93 9.73
N LEU A 53 15.35 -14.46 10.00
CA LEU A 53 15.08 -15.32 11.14
C LEU A 53 14.58 -16.67 10.65
N VAL A 54 15.15 -17.75 11.20
CA VAL A 54 14.78 -19.13 10.87
C VAL A 54 14.36 -19.85 12.14
N LYS A 55 13.30 -20.65 12.07
CA LYS A 55 12.82 -21.41 13.22
C LYS A 55 13.70 -22.65 13.47
N LYS A 56 14.37 -22.70 14.61
CA LYS A 56 15.19 -23.83 15.09
C LYS A 56 14.65 -24.26 16.45
N ASN A 57 14.35 -25.55 16.62
CA ASN A 57 13.82 -26.11 17.89
C ASN A 57 12.63 -25.32 18.48
N GLY A 58 11.71 -24.86 17.61
CA GLY A 58 10.53 -24.10 18.04
C GLY A 58 10.74 -22.59 18.22
N LYS A 59 11.97 -22.07 18.18
CA LYS A 59 12.30 -20.65 18.41
C LYS A 59 12.84 -20.00 17.13
N LEU A 60 12.54 -18.71 16.94
CA LEU A 60 13.14 -17.92 15.86
C LEU A 60 14.55 -17.50 16.26
N GLU A 61 15.52 -17.83 15.43
CA GLU A 61 16.93 -17.50 15.62
C GLU A 61 17.46 -16.76 14.39
N LYS A 62 18.43 -15.86 14.59
CA LYS A 62 19.08 -15.14 13.48
C LYS A 62 19.80 -16.13 12.55
N ALA A 63 19.74 -15.87 11.25
CA ALA A 63 20.37 -16.70 10.23
C ALA A 63 21.04 -15.84 9.16
N ALA A 64 22.02 -16.43 8.46
CA ALA A 64 22.57 -15.84 7.25
C ALA A 64 21.54 -15.88 6.11
N TRP A 65 21.65 -14.96 5.16
CA TRP A 65 20.77 -14.91 3.99
C TRP A 65 20.75 -16.23 3.21
N ASP A 66 21.91 -16.84 2.96
CA ASP A 66 21.99 -18.11 2.23
C ASP A 66 21.25 -19.25 2.94
N GLU A 67 21.34 -19.33 4.29
CA GLU A 67 20.57 -20.34 5.06
C GLU A 67 19.06 -20.09 4.91
N ALA A 68 18.62 -18.84 5.07
CA ALA A 68 17.21 -18.48 5.03
C ALA A 68 16.60 -18.71 3.64
N LEU A 69 17.31 -18.31 2.58
CA LEU A 69 16.89 -18.47 1.19
C LEU A 69 16.86 -19.95 0.78
N THR A 70 17.89 -20.72 1.16
CA THR A 70 17.92 -22.17 0.87
C THR A 70 16.73 -22.87 1.51
N LYS A 71 16.45 -22.60 2.79
CA LYS A 71 15.28 -23.18 3.48
C LYS A 71 13.96 -22.76 2.85
N ALA A 72 13.80 -21.50 2.47
CA ALA A 72 12.60 -21.04 1.79
C ALA A 72 12.39 -21.76 0.45
N ALA A 73 13.46 -21.92 -0.34
CA ALA A 73 13.42 -22.66 -1.61
C ALA A 73 13.06 -24.14 -1.40
N GLU A 74 13.68 -24.82 -0.43
CA GLU A 74 13.35 -26.20 -0.07
C GLU A 74 11.88 -26.36 0.31
N MET A 75 11.31 -25.43 1.10
CA MET A 75 9.89 -25.46 1.46
C MET A 75 8.99 -25.33 0.23
N LEU A 76 9.33 -24.45 -0.70
CA LEU A 76 8.55 -24.20 -1.91
C LEU A 76 8.62 -25.38 -2.90
N VAL A 77 9.80 -25.95 -3.13
CA VAL A 77 10.00 -27.08 -4.06
C VAL A 77 9.29 -28.34 -3.55
N ASN A 78 9.26 -28.55 -2.24
CA ASN A 78 8.59 -29.71 -1.64
C ASN A 78 7.08 -29.51 -1.45
N ALA A 79 6.54 -28.31 -1.72
CA ALA A 79 5.12 -28.03 -1.58
C ALA A 79 4.31 -28.63 -2.73
N LYS A 80 3.25 -29.36 -2.40
CA LYS A 80 2.33 -29.93 -3.42
C LYS A 80 1.42 -28.88 -4.07
N ARG A 81 1.15 -27.77 -3.37
CA ARG A 81 0.26 -26.69 -3.80
C ARG A 81 0.66 -25.39 -3.08
N PRO A 82 1.77 -24.75 -3.48
CA PRO A 82 2.24 -23.54 -2.81
C PRO A 82 1.29 -22.35 -3.08
N LEU A 83 1.04 -21.56 -2.05
CA LEU A 83 0.34 -20.27 -2.13
C LEU A 83 1.34 -19.13 -1.95
N PHE A 84 1.39 -18.25 -2.93
CA PHE A 84 2.14 -17.01 -2.93
C PHE A 84 1.19 -15.85 -2.63
N PHE A 85 0.99 -15.56 -1.34
CA PHE A 85 0.26 -14.37 -0.93
C PHE A 85 1.18 -13.15 -0.97
N LEU A 86 1.17 -12.43 -2.09
CA LEU A 86 2.08 -11.31 -2.39
C LEU A 86 1.74 -10.03 -1.62
N GLY A 87 0.52 -9.96 -1.07
CA GLY A 87 0.03 -8.82 -0.32
C GLY A 87 -0.22 -7.57 -1.18
N SER A 88 -0.26 -6.40 -0.55
CA SER A 88 -0.51 -5.11 -1.23
C SER A 88 0.47 -3.98 -0.86
N GLU A 89 1.41 -4.23 0.07
CA GLU A 89 2.40 -3.25 0.52
C GLU A 89 3.81 -3.60 0.01
N THR A 90 3.96 -3.74 -1.30
CA THR A 90 5.25 -4.02 -1.96
C THR A 90 5.31 -3.33 -3.32
N SER A 91 6.47 -3.36 -3.98
CA SER A 91 6.63 -2.75 -5.31
C SER A 91 6.11 -3.65 -6.43
N CYS A 92 5.87 -3.06 -7.61
CA CYS A 92 5.42 -3.83 -8.78
C CYS A 92 6.48 -4.83 -9.24
N GLU A 93 7.76 -4.47 -9.16
CA GLU A 93 8.90 -5.32 -9.50
C GLU A 93 8.95 -6.56 -8.59
N ALA A 94 8.68 -6.40 -7.29
CA ALA A 94 8.61 -7.53 -6.37
C ALA A 94 7.38 -8.43 -6.64
N GLN A 95 6.24 -7.83 -7.01
CA GLN A 95 5.05 -8.60 -7.41
C GLN A 95 5.31 -9.41 -8.68
N GLU A 96 5.96 -8.83 -9.68
CA GLU A 96 6.33 -9.49 -10.93
C GLU A 96 7.20 -10.74 -10.66
N VAL A 97 8.25 -10.59 -9.84
CA VAL A 97 9.10 -11.73 -9.45
C VAL A 97 8.29 -12.80 -8.71
N GLY A 98 7.40 -12.39 -7.79
CA GLY A 98 6.52 -13.32 -7.07
C GLY A 98 5.58 -14.10 -7.99
N LEU A 99 5.03 -13.45 -9.02
CA LEU A 99 4.20 -14.08 -10.05
C LEU A 99 5.00 -15.10 -10.87
N HIS A 100 6.22 -14.76 -11.31
CA HIS A 100 7.09 -15.70 -12.03
C HIS A 100 7.45 -16.93 -11.20
N ILE A 101 7.71 -16.77 -9.90
CA ILE A 101 7.98 -17.90 -9.00
C ILE A 101 6.74 -18.78 -8.87
N ALA A 102 5.56 -18.18 -8.71
CA ALA A 102 4.30 -18.91 -8.62
C ALA A 102 4.02 -19.70 -9.91
N GLU A 103 4.21 -19.08 -11.07
CA GLU A 103 4.07 -19.74 -12.37
C GLU A 103 5.04 -20.92 -12.52
N TYR A 104 6.34 -20.70 -12.25
CA TYR A 104 7.37 -21.73 -12.36
C TYR A 104 7.09 -22.96 -11.48
N LEU A 105 6.54 -22.74 -10.29
CA LEU A 105 6.25 -23.82 -9.34
C LEU A 105 4.83 -24.40 -9.49
N GLY A 106 4.02 -23.93 -10.44
CA GLY A 106 2.61 -24.30 -10.56
C GLY A 106 1.79 -23.94 -9.32
N GLY A 107 2.19 -22.87 -8.62
CA GLY A 107 1.55 -22.34 -7.43
C GLY A 107 0.37 -21.43 -7.72
N ILE A 108 -0.29 -21.00 -6.65
CA ILE A 108 -1.36 -20.01 -6.69
C ILE A 108 -0.76 -18.68 -6.25
N ALA A 109 -0.95 -17.61 -7.03
CA ALA A 109 -0.65 -16.26 -6.59
C ALA A 109 -1.93 -15.55 -6.15
N ASP A 110 -1.88 -14.87 -5.01
CA ASP A 110 -2.98 -14.06 -4.50
C ASP A 110 -2.47 -12.80 -3.77
N SER A 111 -3.36 -11.85 -3.49
CA SER A 111 -3.08 -10.59 -2.83
C SER A 111 -4.21 -10.20 -1.88
N ASN A 112 -4.07 -9.06 -1.19
CA ASN A 112 -5.15 -8.48 -0.39
C ASN A 112 -6.42 -8.16 -1.20
N ALA A 113 -6.38 -8.20 -2.54
CA ALA A 113 -7.56 -7.96 -3.37
C ALA A 113 -8.71 -8.91 -3.02
N THR A 114 -8.46 -10.21 -2.84
CA THR A 114 -9.51 -11.21 -2.58
C THR A 114 -10.29 -10.95 -1.29
N ILE A 115 -9.68 -10.30 -0.30
CA ILE A 115 -10.29 -9.94 0.98
C ILE A 115 -10.69 -8.45 1.08
N CYS A 116 -10.55 -7.69 -0.01
CA CYS A 116 -10.83 -6.26 -0.06
C CYS A 116 -11.73 -5.93 -1.26
N HIS A 117 -11.16 -5.48 -2.37
CA HIS A 117 -11.91 -5.08 -3.57
C HIS A 117 -12.16 -6.22 -4.58
N GLY A 118 -11.95 -7.49 -4.20
CA GLY A 118 -12.22 -8.66 -5.03
C GLY A 118 -13.64 -8.67 -5.61
N PRO A 119 -14.69 -8.45 -4.80
CA PRO A 119 -16.05 -8.28 -5.31
C PRO A 119 -16.21 -7.11 -6.29
N THR A 120 -15.48 -6.00 -6.07
CA THR A 120 -15.45 -4.88 -7.03
C THR A 120 -14.83 -5.30 -8.36
N VAL A 121 -13.75 -6.09 -8.35
CA VAL A 121 -13.12 -6.60 -9.58
C VAL A 121 -14.09 -7.50 -10.37
N MET A 122 -14.83 -8.38 -9.69
CA MET A 122 -15.85 -9.21 -10.34
C MET A 122 -16.96 -8.35 -10.97
N GLY A 123 -17.47 -7.34 -10.24
CA GLY A 123 -18.46 -6.41 -10.78
C GLY A 123 -17.97 -5.62 -11.99
N ILE A 124 -16.69 -5.21 -11.99
CA ILE A 124 -16.06 -4.55 -13.14
C ILE A 124 -16.00 -5.49 -14.35
N GLN A 125 -15.67 -6.77 -14.16
CA GLN A 125 -15.63 -7.76 -15.23
C GLN A 125 -17.01 -7.98 -15.87
N GLU A 126 -18.07 -7.93 -15.07
CA GLU A 126 -19.45 -8.16 -15.53
C GLU A 126 -20.12 -6.92 -16.13
N SER A 127 -19.86 -5.73 -15.55
CA SER A 127 -20.65 -4.51 -15.82
C SER A 127 -19.82 -3.29 -16.25
N GLY A 128 -18.48 -3.41 -16.31
CA GLY A 128 -17.57 -2.34 -16.69
C GLY A 128 -17.14 -1.43 -15.53
N CYS A 129 -16.24 -0.48 -15.83
CA CYS A 129 -15.64 0.44 -14.86
C CYS A 129 -15.69 1.90 -15.35
N PRO A 130 -16.85 2.58 -15.26
CA PRO A 130 -16.91 4.02 -15.48
C PRO A 130 -16.18 4.73 -14.34
N GLY A 131 -15.11 5.45 -14.65
CA GLY A 131 -14.26 6.08 -13.65
C GLY A 131 -13.75 7.45 -14.08
N ALA A 132 -13.15 8.16 -13.12
CA ALA A 132 -12.49 9.42 -13.36
C ALA A 132 -11.23 9.53 -12.48
N THR A 133 -10.25 10.31 -12.92
CA THR A 133 -9.08 10.59 -12.08
C THR A 133 -9.44 11.56 -10.96
N ALA A 134 -8.68 11.53 -9.85
CA ALA A 134 -8.85 12.45 -8.72
C ALA A 134 -8.84 13.94 -9.15
N GLY A 135 -8.13 14.27 -10.23
CA GLY A 135 -8.13 15.61 -10.81
C GLY A 135 -9.48 16.03 -11.39
N GLN A 136 -10.24 15.12 -12.00
CA GLN A 136 -11.58 15.43 -12.50
C GLN A 136 -12.53 15.67 -11.34
N THR A 137 -12.53 14.80 -10.32
CA THR A 137 -13.33 14.97 -9.11
C THR A 137 -13.03 16.32 -8.43
N LYS A 138 -11.74 16.62 -8.20
CA LYS A 138 -11.33 17.90 -7.60
C LYS A 138 -11.87 19.10 -8.36
N ASN A 139 -11.77 19.08 -9.70
CA ASN A 139 -12.02 20.26 -10.51
C ASN A 139 -13.47 20.46 -10.92
N ARG A 140 -14.27 19.39 -10.99
CA ARG A 140 -15.61 19.41 -11.63
C ARG A 140 -16.72 18.85 -10.76
N ALA A 141 -16.45 17.97 -9.80
CA ALA A 141 -17.52 17.38 -9.01
C ALA A 141 -18.16 18.43 -8.10
N ASP A 142 -19.48 18.54 -8.23
CA ASP A 142 -20.43 19.33 -7.44
C ASP A 142 -21.28 18.44 -6.50
N VAL A 143 -21.16 17.12 -6.62
CA VAL A 143 -21.74 16.14 -5.70
C VAL A 143 -20.72 15.05 -5.43
N ASN A 144 -20.50 14.71 -4.16
CA ASN A 144 -19.58 13.64 -3.76
C ASN A 144 -20.32 12.62 -2.88
N ILE A 145 -20.43 11.37 -3.35
CA ILE A 145 -21.06 10.28 -2.61
C ILE A 145 -19.98 9.35 -2.06
N TYR A 146 -19.98 9.15 -0.75
CA TYR A 146 -19.17 8.13 -0.07
C TYR A 146 -20.09 7.00 0.37
N TRP A 147 -20.13 5.91 -0.40
CA TRP A 147 -21.00 4.76 -0.13
C TRP A 147 -20.20 3.62 0.50
N GLY A 148 -20.63 3.13 1.66
CA GLY A 148 -19.99 1.97 2.32
C GLY A 148 -18.54 2.21 2.74
N THR A 149 -18.13 3.46 2.93
CA THR A 149 -16.76 3.84 3.28
C THR A 149 -16.73 4.96 4.31
N ASN A 150 -15.69 4.96 5.15
CA ASN A 150 -15.35 6.07 6.04
C ASN A 150 -13.98 6.64 5.64
N PRO A 151 -13.93 7.62 4.71
CA PRO A 151 -12.66 8.12 4.17
C PRO A 151 -11.79 8.81 5.23
N LEU A 152 -12.38 9.38 6.29
CA LEU A 152 -11.60 10.00 7.37
C LEU A 152 -10.80 8.97 8.17
N ALA A 153 -11.28 7.72 8.22
CA ALA A 153 -10.60 6.62 8.90
C ALA A 153 -9.66 5.84 7.96
N SER A 154 -10.13 5.46 6.76
CA SER A 154 -9.38 4.58 5.85
C SER A 154 -8.45 5.30 4.90
N MET A 155 -8.75 6.57 4.56
CA MET A 155 -7.97 7.35 3.61
C MET A 155 -7.96 8.85 3.98
N PRO A 156 -7.35 9.22 5.12
CA PRO A 156 -7.69 10.46 5.84
C PRO A 156 -7.50 11.77 5.05
N ARG A 157 -6.67 11.77 4.01
CA ARG A 157 -6.43 12.94 3.15
C ARG A 157 -7.29 12.97 1.88
N HIS A 158 -8.10 11.95 1.60
CA HIS A 158 -8.90 11.90 0.37
C HIS A 158 -9.83 13.10 0.22
N MET A 159 -10.63 13.37 1.25
CA MET A 159 -11.59 14.47 1.24
C MET A 159 -10.89 15.84 1.13
N SER A 160 -9.74 16.01 1.76
CA SER A 160 -9.03 17.29 1.78
C SER A 160 -8.18 17.55 0.54
N LYS A 161 -7.64 16.50 -0.08
CA LYS A 161 -6.72 16.63 -1.21
C LYS A 161 -7.42 16.46 -2.57
N TYR A 162 -8.42 15.58 -2.66
CA TYR A 162 -8.93 15.12 -3.95
C TYR A 162 -10.43 15.34 -4.18
N ALA A 163 -11.23 15.51 -3.12
CA ALA A 163 -12.69 15.45 -3.28
C ALA A 163 -13.48 16.62 -2.68
N VAL A 164 -13.62 16.76 -1.35
CA VAL A 164 -14.67 17.61 -0.73
C VAL A 164 -14.22 19.01 -0.38
N PHE A 165 -13.01 19.19 0.15
CA PHE A 165 -12.51 20.50 0.57
C PHE A 165 -11.64 21.26 -0.45
N PRO A 166 -10.90 20.65 -1.38
CA PRO A 166 -9.95 21.40 -2.21
C PRO A 166 -10.68 22.32 -3.18
N ARG A 167 -10.08 23.47 -3.54
CA ARG A 167 -10.61 24.33 -4.60
C ARG A 167 -10.28 23.73 -5.97
N GLY A 168 -11.29 23.61 -6.82
CA GLY A 168 -11.16 23.17 -8.20
C GLY A 168 -11.06 24.33 -9.18
N TYR A 169 -10.74 24.04 -10.44
CA TYR A 169 -10.78 25.02 -11.52
C TYR A 169 -12.21 25.56 -11.74
N TRP A 170 -13.22 24.68 -11.74
CA TRP A 170 -14.63 25.05 -11.90
C TRP A 170 -15.36 25.20 -10.54
N SER A 171 -14.95 24.45 -9.51
CA SER A 171 -15.45 24.56 -8.13
C SER A 171 -14.54 25.44 -7.26
N LYS A 172 -14.45 26.74 -7.59
CA LYS A 172 -13.51 27.68 -6.98
C LYS A 172 -13.76 27.94 -5.49
N ARG A 173 -14.99 27.73 -4.99
CA ARG A 173 -15.34 27.85 -3.56
C ARG A 173 -15.14 26.54 -2.79
N GLY A 174 -14.62 25.49 -3.44
CA GLY A 174 -14.33 24.20 -2.81
C GLY A 174 -15.60 23.54 -2.29
N ARG A 175 -15.68 23.26 -0.99
CA ARG A 175 -16.85 22.61 -0.35
C ARG A 175 -18.18 23.35 -0.61
N PHE A 176 -18.18 24.67 -0.77
CA PHE A 176 -19.41 25.43 -0.98
C PHE A 176 -19.99 25.32 -2.40
N ASP A 177 -19.27 24.68 -3.32
CA ASP A 177 -19.74 24.34 -4.66
C ASP A 177 -20.08 22.83 -4.76
N ARG A 178 -20.16 22.11 -3.64
CA ARG A 178 -20.27 20.63 -3.56
C ARG A 178 -21.37 20.15 -2.61
#